data_AF-A0A818XYB6-F1
#
_entry.id   AF-A0A818XYB6-F1
#
_cell.length_a   1.000
_cell.length_b   1.000
_cell.length_c   1.000
_cell.angle_alpha   90.00
_cell.angle_beta   90.00
_cell.angle_gamma   90.00
#
_symmetry.space_group_name_H-M   'P 1'
#
loop_
_entity.id
_entity.type
_entity.pdbx_description
1 polymer ?
#
loop_
_entity_poly.entity_id
_entity_poly.type
_entity_poly.pdbx_seq_one_letter_code
_entity_poly.pdbx_strand_id
1 'polypeptide(L)'
;MAKISDHNSKLEEDIGKLEMSTKIDLSNRVLTDQDMNIVVQGTIILKQCPSLWLYDNFITSQGVRILADSLRNNNTLQELFLDGNQISDIGVDSLSLILNHSGLQSLSLSENGITDQGAEYLAEALKNNRTLRRLWLYHNQIGDHGMQSLTSALTHNNTTLEWLDLRCNKLVTNASVDTLILMIESNRSLKKFWMEYCSLSYECKAKLRQLAKSKANFELGA
;
A
#
# COMPACT_ATOMS: atom_id res chain seq x y z
N MET A 1 24.40 -20.03 16.32
CA MET A 1 23.28 -20.98 16.11
C MET A 1 22.25 -20.87 17.23
N ALA A 2 22.63 -20.93 18.53
CA ALA A 2 21.66 -20.84 19.65
C ALA A 2 20.77 -19.57 19.65
N LYS A 3 21.35 -18.35 19.52
CA LYS A 3 20.58 -17.09 19.57
C LYS A 3 19.51 -16.92 18.48
N ILE A 4 19.75 -17.45 17.27
CA ILE A 4 18.78 -17.37 16.16
C ILE A 4 17.66 -18.40 16.37
N SER A 5 18.00 -19.59 16.87
CA SER A 5 17.03 -20.61 17.25
C SER A 5 16.08 -20.10 18.34
N ASP A 6 16.61 -19.42 19.36
CA ASP A 6 15.80 -18.91 20.48
C ASP A 6 14.85 -17.77 20.02
N HIS A 7 15.30 -16.91 19.10
CA HIS A 7 14.45 -15.86 18.51
C HIS A 7 13.29 -16.45 17.69
N ASN A 8 13.60 -17.39 16.80
CA ASN A 8 12.59 -18.03 15.95
C ASN A 8 11.55 -18.78 16.77
N SER A 9 12.00 -19.58 17.75
CA SER A 9 11.08 -20.30 18.64
C SER A 9 10.22 -19.34 19.46
N LYS A 10 10.75 -18.18 19.85
CA LYS A 10 9.97 -17.17 20.55
C LYS A 10 8.91 -16.52 19.66
N LEU A 11 9.24 -16.19 18.41
CA LEU A 11 8.29 -15.64 17.44
C LEU A 11 7.19 -16.64 17.10
N GLU A 12 7.53 -17.91 16.88
CA GLU A 12 6.58 -19.00 16.67
C GLU A 12 5.63 -19.16 17.85
N GLU A 13 6.16 -19.18 19.08
CA GLU A 13 5.35 -19.25 20.31
C GLU A 13 4.41 -18.05 20.43
N ASP A 14 4.91 -16.84 20.18
CA ASP A 14 4.13 -15.62 20.27
C ASP A 14 3.01 -15.58 19.23
N ILE A 15 3.28 -15.96 17.98
CA ILE A 15 2.24 -16.11 16.95
C ILE A 15 1.27 -17.23 17.35
N GLY A 16 1.76 -18.34 17.88
CA GLY A 16 0.94 -19.45 18.35
C GLY A 16 -0.11 -19.02 19.37
N LYS A 17 0.27 -18.16 20.31
CA LYS A 17 -0.61 -17.58 21.35
C LYS A 17 -1.62 -16.57 20.83
N LEU A 18 -1.41 -15.97 19.66
CA LEU A 18 -2.40 -15.09 19.06
C LEU A 18 -3.63 -15.91 18.70
N GLU A 19 -4.79 -15.49 19.20
CA GLU A 19 -6.06 -16.11 18.86
C GLU A 19 -6.28 -16.08 17.35
N MET A 20 -7.09 -17.02 16.84
CA MET A 20 -7.62 -16.95 15.47
C MET A 20 -8.61 -15.79 15.37
N SER A 21 -8.05 -14.59 15.38
CA SER A 21 -8.75 -13.32 15.34
C SER A 21 -8.75 -12.80 13.91
N THR A 22 -9.61 -11.83 13.66
CA THR A 22 -9.70 -11.15 12.36
C THR A 22 -8.44 -10.36 12.01
N LYS A 23 -7.56 -10.10 12.99
CA LYS A 23 -6.37 -9.27 12.86
C LYS A 23 -5.19 -9.83 13.66
N ILE A 24 -4.06 -10.01 13.00
CA ILE A 24 -2.78 -10.30 13.63
C ILE A 24 -1.87 -9.07 13.53
N ASP A 25 -1.42 -8.58 14.68
CA ASP A 25 -0.51 -7.43 14.78
C ASP A 25 0.90 -7.88 15.20
N LEU A 26 1.85 -7.73 14.28
CA LEU A 26 3.26 -8.09 14.46
C LEU A 26 4.19 -6.88 14.27
N SER A 27 3.65 -5.70 14.55
CA SER A 27 4.31 -4.43 14.28
C SER A 27 5.22 -4.01 15.42
N ASN A 28 6.26 -3.22 15.13
CA ASN A 28 7.24 -2.79 16.13
C ASN A 28 7.96 -3.96 16.83
N ARG A 29 8.27 -5.04 16.09
CA ARG A 29 8.86 -6.28 16.65
C ARG A 29 10.29 -6.54 16.18
N VAL A 30 10.90 -5.60 15.46
CA VAL A 30 12.25 -5.74 14.91
C VAL A 30 12.34 -6.93 13.93
N LEU A 31 11.23 -7.26 13.25
CA LEU A 31 11.20 -8.37 12.28
C LEU A 31 12.03 -8.01 11.05
N THR A 32 12.72 -9.01 10.52
CA THR A 32 13.56 -8.92 9.33
C THR A 32 13.06 -9.87 8.24
N ASP A 33 13.71 -9.87 7.08
CA ASP A 33 13.40 -10.83 6.01
C ASP A 33 13.56 -12.29 6.44
N GLN A 34 14.42 -12.58 7.43
CA GLN A 34 14.64 -13.95 7.93
C GLN A 34 13.40 -14.49 8.67
N ASP A 35 12.61 -13.61 9.26
CA ASP A 35 11.44 -13.96 10.06
C ASP A 35 10.19 -14.19 9.19
N MET A 36 10.21 -13.74 7.92
CA MET A 36 9.03 -13.75 7.07
C MET A 36 8.50 -15.14 6.75
N ASN A 37 9.35 -16.17 6.74
CA ASN A 37 8.87 -17.54 6.60
C ASN A 37 8.03 -17.98 7.81
N ILE A 38 8.44 -17.60 9.02
CA ILE A 38 7.70 -17.90 10.26
C ILE A 38 6.40 -17.10 10.29
N VAL A 39 6.46 -15.81 9.93
CA VAL A 39 5.28 -14.95 9.84
C VAL A 39 4.27 -15.53 8.86
N VAL A 40 4.67 -15.79 7.61
CA VAL A 40 3.80 -16.37 6.57
C VAL A 40 3.19 -17.69 7.04
N GLN A 41 4.01 -18.60 7.57
CA GLN A 41 3.54 -19.90 8.02
C GLN A 41 2.49 -19.76 9.12
N GLY A 42 2.77 -18.93 10.13
CA GLY A 42 1.91 -18.78 11.29
C GLY A 42 0.64 -17.96 11.01
N THR A 43 0.71 -16.90 10.20
CA THR A 43 -0.38 -15.93 10.03
C THR A 43 -1.22 -16.22 8.78
N ILE A 44 -0.58 -16.43 7.63
CA ILE A 44 -1.25 -16.59 6.33
C ILE A 44 -1.65 -18.04 6.10
N ILE A 45 -0.77 -19.01 6.40
CA ILE A 45 -1.01 -20.42 6.08
C ILE A 45 -1.83 -21.11 7.17
N LEU A 46 -1.33 -21.11 8.42
CA LEU A 46 -1.98 -21.83 9.52
C LEU A 46 -3.22 -21.10 10.04
N LYS A 47 -3.11 -19.78 10.25
CA LYS A 47 -4.21 -19.00 10.81
C LYS A 47 -5.15 -18.39 9.76
N GLN A 48 -4.72 -18.34 8.49
CA GLN A 48 -5.49 -17.74 7.40
C GLN A 48 -6.03 -16.35 7.77
N CYS A 49 -5.21 -15.53 8.44
CA CYS A 49 -5.68 -14.27 9.03
C CYS A 49 -6.21 -13.28 7.98
N PRO A 50 -7.34 -12.60 8.23
CA PRO A 50 -7.87 -11.59 7.31
C PRO A 50 -7.12 -10.26 7.29
N SER A 51 -6.43 -9.89 8.37
CA SER A 51 -5.72 -8.62 8.51
C SER A 51 -4.36 -8.86 9.16
N LEU A 52 -3.28 -8.45 8.49
CA LEU A 52 -1.91 -8.62 8.95
C LEU A 52 -1.21 -7.25 9.02
N TRP A 53 -0.78 -6.89 10.23
CA TRP A 53 -0.09 -5.62 10.50
C TRP A 53 1.39 -5.91 10.78
N LEU A 54 2.27 -5.26 10.03
CA LEU A 54 3.72 -5.42 10.07
C LEU A 54 4.44 -4.06 10.09
N TYR A 55 3.78 -3.00 10.57
CA TYR A 55 4.37 -1.65 10.56
C TYR A 55 5.60 -1.56 11.47
N ASP A 56 6.51 -0.64 11.16
CA ASP A 56 7.73 -0.36 11.93
C ASP A 56 8.57 -1.61 12.23
N ASN A 57 8.94 -2.33 11.17
CA ASN A 57 9.88 -3.45 11.22
C ASN A 57 11.06 -3.19 10.27
N PHE A 58 11.96 -4.16 10.14
CA PHE A 58 13.13 -4.11 9.24
C PHE A 58 12.93 -5.04 8.03
N ILE A 59 11.69 -5.12 7.53
CA ILE A 59 11.37 -5.94 6.35
C ILE A 59 11.80 -5.17 5.10
N THR A 60 12.54 -5.82 4.22
CA THR A 60 12.94 -5.26 2.93
C THR A 60 12.09 -5.84 1.81
N SER A 61 12.39 -5.44 0.56
CA SER A 61 11.79 -6.05 -0.63
C SER A 61 11.95 -7.58 -0.68
N GLN A 62 12.98 -8.15 -0.06
CA GLN A 62 13.16 -9.61 -0.02
C GLN A 62 12.12 -10.30 0.87
N GLY A 63 11.83 -9.76 2.05
CA GLY A 63 10.77 -10.27 2.91
C GLY A 63 9.37 -10.08 2.31
N VAL A 64 9.13 -8.95 1.64
CA VAL A 64 7.90 -8.71 0.88
C VAL A 64 7.71 -9.73 -0.24
N ARG A 65 8.78 -10.15 -0.92
CA ARG A 65 8.69 -11.21 -1.93
C ARG A 65 8.20 -12.54 -1.33
N ILE A 66 8.69 -12.91 -0.14
CA ILE A 66 8.24 -14.11 0.58
C ILE A 66 6.73 -14.00 0.90
N LEU A 67 6.29 -12.84 1.40
CA LEU A 67 4.87 -12.55 1.62
C LEU A 67 4.06 -12.68 0.32
N ALA A 68 4.47 -12.02 -0.76
CA ALA A 68 3.78 -12.03 -2.05
C ALA A 68 3.65 -13.45 -2.63
N ASP A 69 4.72 -14.25 -2.58
CA ASP A 69 4.70 -15.63 -3.05
C ASP A 69 3.67 -16.48 -2.28
N SER A 70 3.53 -16.25 -0.96
CA SER A 70 2.52 -16.93 -0.14
C SER A 70 1.08 -16.50 -0.44
N LEU A 71 0.89 -15.28 -0.95
CA LEU A 71 -0.43 -14.72 -1.23
C LEU A 71 -1.02 -15.16 -2.56
N ARG A 72 -0.25 -15.77 -3.47
CA ARG A 72 -0.74 -16.22 -4.79
C ARG A 72 -1.96 -17.14 -4.72
N ASN A 73 -2.04 -17.97 -3.69
CA ASN A 73 -3.14 -18.91 -3.48
C ASN A 73 -3.94 -18.58 -2.19
N ASN A 74 -3.67 -17.44 -1.56
CA ASN A 74 -4.40 -17.01 -0.38
C ASN A 74 -5.61 -16.17 -0.80
N ASN A 75 -6.77 -16.52 -0.27
CA ASN A 75 -8.03 -15.80 -0.50
C ASN A 75 -8.64 -15.23 0.80
N THR A 76 -7.92 -15.33 1.92
CA THR A 76 -8.42 -14.90 3.23
C THR A 76 -7.88 -13.54 3.66
N LEU A 77 -6.64 -13.20 3.32
CA LEU A 77 -6.04 -11.91 3.64
C LEU A 77 -6.68 -10.80 2.82
N GLN A 78 -7.27 -9.85 3.53
CA GLN A 78 -7.97 -8.69 2.99
C GLN A 78 -7.25 -7.38 3.32
N GLU A 79 -6.43 -7.35 4.37
CA GLU A 79 -5.70 -6.16 4.79
C GLU A 79 -4.24 -6.48 5.08
N LEU A 80 -3.34 -5.70 4.48
CA LEU A 80 -1.90 -5.82 4.67
C LEU A 80 -1.31 -4.43 4.92
N PHE A 81 -0.71 -4.23 6.08
CA PHE A 81 -0.08 -2.97 6.48
C PHE A 81 1.42 -3.18 6.68
N LEU A 82 2.23 -2.49 5.87
CA LEU A 82 3.69 -2.64 5.78
C LEU A 82 4.40 -1.28 5.99
N ASP A 83 3.75 -0.36 6.69
CA ASP A 83 4.24 0.98 6.94
C ASP A 83 5.60 0.98 7.66
N GLY A 84 6.46 1.97 7.42
CA GLY A 84 7.69 2.14 8.21
C GLY A 84 8.70 0.99 8.07
N ASN A 85 8.79 0.40 6.87
CA ASN A 85 9.73 -0.68 6.54
C ASN A 85 10.79 -0.18 5.52
N GLN A 86 11.59 -1.09 4.96
CA GLN A 86 12.64 -0.78 3.97
C GLN A 86 12.26 -1.32 2.58
N ILE A 87 11.00 -1.14 2.20
CA ILE A 87 10.46 -1.65 0.95
C ILE A 87 10.82 -0.68 -0.18
N SER A 88 11.59 -1.16 -1.16
CA SER A 88 11.86 -0.46 -2.42
C SER A 88 10.87 -0.85 -3.50
N ASP A 89 10.98 -0.24 -4.69
CA ASP A 89 10.17 -0.54 -5.87
C ASP A 89 10.15 -2.03 -6.24
N ILE A 90 11.22 -2.79 -5.96
CA ILE A 90 11.29 -4.25 -6.20
C ILE A 90 10.26 -5.02 -5.34
N GLY A 91 10.04 -4.56 -4.11
CA GLY A 91 9.03 -5.16 -3.22
C GLY A 91 7.62 -4.82 -3.69
N VAL A 92 7.45 -3.60 -4.19
CA VAL A 92 6.18 -3.14 -4.78
C VAL A 92 5.85 -3.93 -6.05
N ASP A 93 6.83 -4.18 -6.92
CA ASP A 93 6.68 -5.06 -8.10
C ASP A 93 6.15 -6.43 -7.70
N SER A 94 6.79 -7.05 -6.69
CA SER A 94 6.37 -8.36 -6.17
C SER A 94 4.92 -8.38 -5.68
N LEU A 95 4.47 -7.33 -4.98
CA LEU A 95 3.07 -7.18 -4.56
C LEU A 95 2.13 -6.91 -5.74
N SER A 96 2.56 -6.09 -6.71
CA SER A 96 1.76 -5.72 -7.88
C SER A 96 1.34 -6.94 -8.70
N LEU A 97 2.24 -7.93 -8.82
CA LEU A 97 2.00 -9.18 -9.53
C LEU A 97 0.91 -10.06 -8.88
N ILE A 98 0.66 -9.88 -7.58
CA ILE A 98 -0.35 -10.68 -6.85
C ILE A 98 -1.64 -9.92 -6.59
N LEU A 99 -1.66 -8.58 -6.76
CA LEU A 99 -2.86 -7.77 -6.48
C LEU A 99 -4.08 -8.26 -7.28
N ASN A 100 -3.89 -8.67 -8.54
CA ASN A 100 -4.98 -9.17 -9.39
C ASN A 100 -5.50 -10.57 -9.02
N HIS A 101 -4.76 -11.29 -8.19
CA HIS A 101 -5.08 -12.66 -7.78
C HIS A 101 -5.46 -12.76 -6.29
N SER A 102 -5.21 -11.71 -5.51
CA SER A 102 -5.47 -11.66 -4.08
C SER A 102 -6.87 -11.12 -3.74
N GLY A 103 -7.35 -11.49 -2.55
CA GLY A 103 -8.53 -10.91 -1.91
C GLY A 103 -8.29 -9.55 -1.23
N LEU A 104 -7.12 -8.92 -1.44
CA LEU A 104 -6.74 -7.70 -0.73
C LEU A 104 -7.68 -6.54 -1.07
N GLN A 105 -8.23 -5.96 -0.01
CA GLN A 105 -9.06 -4.76 -0.04
C GLN A 105 -8.30 -3.53 0.46
N SER A 106 -7.25 -3.73 1.26
CA SER A 106 -6.49 -2.65 1.89
C SER A 106 -5.00 -2.97 1.88
N LEU A 107 -4.22 -2.05 1.34
CA LEU A 107 -2.78 -2.15 1.29
C LEU A 107 -2.18 -0.83 1.77
N SER A 108 -1.31 -0.90 2.77
CA SER A 108 -0.51 0.25 3.18
C SER A 108 0.97 -0.02 2.98
N LEU A 109 1.62 0.92 2.29
CA LEU A 109 3.05 0.94 2.00
C LEU A 109 3.64 2.31 2.37
N SER A 110 3.04 3.00 3.34
CA SER A 110 3.51 4.31 3.78
C SER A 110 4.91 4.23 4.39
N GLU A 111 5.63 5.35 4.42
CA GLU A 111 6.94 5.46 5.09
C GLU A 111 7.93 4.39 4.62
N ASN A 112 8.03 4.20 3.31
CA ASN A 112 8.96 3.28 2.65
C ASN A 112 9.82 4.05 1.61
N GLY A 113 10.59 3.31 0.81
CA GLY A 113 11.47 3.85 -0.23
C GLY A 113 10.87 3.83 -1.63
N ILE A 114 9.54 4.01 -1.77
CA ILE A 114 8.85 3.86 -3.06
C ILE A 114 9.04 5.10 -3.92
N THR A 115 9.45 4.90 -5.17
CA THR A 115 9.66 5.98 -6.15
C THR A 115 8.57 5.96 -7.24
N ASP A 116 8.76 6.75 -8.29
CA ASP A 116 7.92 6.72 -9.49
C ASP A 116 7.80 5.30 -10.08
N GLN A 117 8.86 4.50 -10.03
CA GLN A 117 8.86 3.15 -10.61
C GLN A 117 7.93 2.21 -9.84
N GLY A 118 7.94 2.24 -8.51
CA GLY A 118 7.01 1.44 -7.71
C GLY A 118 5.57 1.91 -7.86
N ALA A 119 5.34 3.22 -7.98
CA ALA A 119 4.03 3.76 -8.29
C ALA A 119 3.50 3.31 -9.66
N GLU A 120 4.38 3.19 -10.67
CA GLU A 120 4.04 2.63 -11.98
C GLU A 120 3.61 1.16 -11.89
N TYR A 121 4.33 0.33 -11.13
CA TYR A 121 3.92 -1.07 -10.93
C TYR A 121 2.55 -1.20 -10.27
N LEU A 122 2.27 -0.37 -9.24
CA LEU A 122 0.95 -0.32 -8.63
C LEU A 122 -0.11 0.15 -9.62
N ALA A 123 0.18 1.17 -10.42
CA ALA A 123 -0.74 1.67 -11.43
C ALA A 123 -1.10 0.59 -12.45
N GLU A 124 -0.12 -0.16 -12.95
CA GLU A 124 -0.35 -1.26 -13.90
C GLU A 124 -1.24 -2.35 -13.28
N ALA A 125 -0.96 -2.75 -12.04
CA ALA A 125 -1.81 -3.71 -11.34
C ALA A 125 -3.24 -3.18 -11.14
N LEU A 126 -3.41 -1.91 -10.77
CA LEU A 126 -4.71 -1.27 -10.55
C LEU A 126 -5.60 -1.26 -11.79
N LYS A 127 -5.04 -1.29 -13.00
CA LYS A 127 -5.83 -1.35 -14.25
C LYS A 127 -6.76 -2.57 -14.28
N ASN A 128 -6.30 -3.70 -13.73
CA ASN A 128 -7.03 -4.97 -13.75
C ASN A 128 -7.56 -5.37 -12.37
N ASN A 129 -7.03 -4.80 -11.28
CA ASN A 129 -7.49 -5.13 -9.93
C ASN A 129 -8.94 -4.66 -9.72
N ARG A 130 -9.77 -5.51 -9.09
CA ARG A 130 -11.17 -5.23 -8.78
C ARG A 130 -11.52 -5.42 -7.30
N THR A 131 -10.52 -5.61 -6.44
CA THR A 131 -10.69 -5.92 -5.02
C THR A 131 -10.23 -4.80 -4.11
N LEU A 132 -9.12 -4.12 -4.47
CA LEU A 132 -8.51 -3.08 -3.65
C LEU A 132 -9.41 -1.86 -3.57
N ARG A 133 -9.65 -1.42 -2.33
CA ARG A 133 -10.47 -0.27 -1.95
C ARG A 133 -9.65 0.84 -1.33
N ARG A 134 -8.60 0.49 -0.58
CA ARG A 134 -7.78 1.45 0.18
C ARG A 134 -6.31 1.23 -0.10
N LEU A 135 -5.63 2.30 -0.51
CA LEU A 135 -4.20 2.32 -0.78
C LEU A 135 -3.56 3.53 -0.08
N TRP A 136 -2.60 3.26 0.80
CA TRP A 136 -1.81 4.30 1.45
C TRP A 136 -0.36 4.22 0.99
N LEU A 137 0.14 5.36 0.54
CA LEU A 137 1.49 5.59 0.02
C LEU A 137 2.09 6.85 0.68
N TYR A 138 1.61 7.20 1.87
CA TYR A 138 2.06 8.37 2.63
C TYR A 138 3.59 8.34 2.81
N HIS A 139 4.23 9.50 2.67
CA HIS A 139 5.66 9.68 2.97
C HIS A 139 6.57 8.68 2.24
N ASN A 140 6.44 8.65 0.91
CA ASN A 140 7.34 7.97 -0.01
C ASN A 140 8.06 9.01 -0.90
N GLN A 141 8.78 8.55 -1.92
CA GLN A 141 9.55 9.35 -2.86
C GLN A 141 8.89 9.37 -4.25
N ILE A 142 7.55 9.34 -4.29
CA ILE A 142 6.78 9.41 -5.54
C ILE A 142 6.81 10.85 -6.05
N GLY A 143 7.13 11.01 -7.32
CA GLY A 143 7.15 12.26 -8.07
C GLY A 143 6.00 12.38 -9.06
N ASP A 144 6.12 13.34 -9.98
CA ASP A 144 5.08 13.64 -10.96
C ASP A 144 4.81 12.49 -11.93
N HIS A 145 5.83 11.70 -12.30
CA HIS A 145 5.65 10.55 -13.20
C HIS A 145 4.86 9.42 -12.54
N GLY A 146 5.18 9.07 -11.30
CA GLY A 146 4.45 8.05 -10.55
C GLY A 146 3.03 8.50 -10.24
N MET A 147 2.84 9.78 -9.90
CA MET A 147 1.50 10.38 -9.77
C MET A 147 0.70 10.22 -11.06
N GLN A 148 1.28 10.59 -12.22
CA GLN A 148 0.64 10.44 -13.53
C GLN A 148 0.24 9.00 -13.84
N SER A 149 1.08 8.02 -13.53
CA SER A 149 0.76 6.61 -13.71
C SER A 149 -0.45 6.20 -12.86
N LEU A 150 -0.44 6.52 -11.57
CA LEU A 150 -1.54 6.22 -10.64
C LEU A 150 -2.84 6.90 -11.07
N THR A 151 -2.83 8.21 -11.35
CA THR A 151 -4.03 8.95 -11.77
C THR A 151 -4.54 8.48 -13.12
N SER A 152 -3.66 8.08 -14.05
CA SER A 152 -4.07 7.51 -15.35
C SER A 152 -4.82 6.20 -15.17
N ALA A 153 -4.32 5.28 -14.34
CA ALA A 153 -5.01 4.03 -14.05
C ALA A 153 -6.40 4.27 -13.40
N LEU A 154 -6.50 5.23 -12.48
CA LEU A 154 -7.77 5.63 -11.85
C LEU A 154 -8.73 6.33 -12.80
N THR A 155 -8.21 7.06 -13.78
CA THR A 155 -9.03 7.76 -14.78
C THR A 155 -9.67 6.79 -15.76
N HIS A 156 -8.91 5.80 -16.23
CA HIS A 156 -9.29 5.02 -17.41
C HIS A 156 -9.72 3.59 -17.10
N ASN A 157 -9.28 2.99 -15.99
CA ASN A 157 -9.40 1.55 -15.80
C ASN A 157 -9.97 1.14 -14.44
N ASN A 158 -9.49 1.73 -13.35
CA ASN A 158 -9.85 1.30 -12.01
C ASN A 158 -11.17 1.95 -11.56
N THR A 159 -12.11 1.10 -11.15
CA THR A 159 -13.45 1.50 -10.68
C THR A 159 -13.73 1.02 -9.26
N THR A 160 -12.70 0.61 -8.52
CA THR A 160 -12.87 -0.02 -7.20
C THR A 160 -12.18 0.72 -6.07
N LEU A 161 -11.06 1.41 -6.35
CA LEU A 161 -10.33 2.15 -5.33
C LEU A 161 -11.19 3.33 -4.84
N GLU A 162 -11.35 3.40 -3.53
CA GLU A 162 -12.17 4.40 -2.84
C GLU A 162 -11.32 5.40 -2.04
N TRP A 163 -10.14 4.97 -1.59
CA TRP A 163 -9.23 5.75 -0.76
C TRP A 163 -7.81 5.67 -1.32
N LEU A 164 -7.23 6.83 -1.61
CA LEU A 164 -5.81 6.96 -1.97
C LEU A 164 -5.16 8.04 -1.10
N ASP A 165 -4.08 7.69 -0.41
CA ASP A 165 -3.28 8.63 0.37
C ASP A 165 -1.86 8.73 -0.20
N LEU A 166 -1.51 9.90 -0.71
CA LEU A 166 -0.20 10.26 -1.25
C LEU A 166 0.41 11.45 -0.49
N ARG A 167 -0.07 11.76 0.72
CA ARG A 167 0.51 12.84 1.54
C ARG A 167 2.01 12.69 1.71
N CYS A 168 2.71 13.80 1.86
CA CYS A 168 4.16 13.84 2.05
C CYS A 168 5.02 13.24 0.91
N ASN A 169 4.48 13.03 -0.29
CA ASN A 169 5.26 12.74 -1.49
C ASN A 169 5.76 14.05 -2.12
N LYS A 170 6.84 14.59 -1.55
CA LYS A 170 7.32 15.97 -1.83
C LYS A 170 7.83 16.19 -3.25
N LEU A 171 8.06 15.14 -4.03
CA LEU A 171 8.48 15.23 -5.42
C LEU A 171 7.31 15.45 -6.39
N VAL A 172 6.06 15.35 -5.92
CA VAL A 172 4.88 15.73 -6.71
C VAL A 172 4.76 17.26 -6.71
N THR A 173 4.79 17.86 -7.89
CA THR A 173 4.80 19.30 -8.11
C THR A 173 3.56 19.77 -8.89
N ASN A 174 3.58 21.03 -9.35
CA ASN A 174 2.54 21.56 -10.23
C ASN A 174 2.43 20.81 -11.57
N ALA A 175 3.45 20.05 -12.00
CA ALA A 175 3.39 19.30 -13.25
C ALA A 175 2.29 18.22 -13.24
N SER A 176 1.91 17.71 -12.06
CA SER A 176 0.80 16.75 -11.92
C SER A 176 -0.59 17.37 -11.96
N VAL A 177 -0.74 18.69 -11.97
CA VAL A 177 -2.05 19.34 -11.72
C VAL A 177 -3.09 18.96 -12.77
N ASP A 178 -2.71 18.89 -14.04
CA ASP A 178 -3.65 18.56 -15.11
C ASP A 178 -4.12 17.10 -15.03
N THR A 179 -3.23 16.17 -14.70
CA THR A 179 -3.62 14.76 -14.52
C THR A 179 -4.49 14.54 -13.28
N LEU A 180 -4.24 15.31 -12.21
CA LEU A 180 -5.06 15.31 -11.00
C LEU A 180 -6.48 15.84 -11.28
N ILE A 181 -6.59 16.94 -12.04
CA ILE A 181 -7.87 17.49 -12.48
C ILE A 181 -8.66 16.44 -13.27
N LEU A 182 -8.04 15.85 -14.29
CA LEU A 182 -8.69 14.82 -15.12
C LEU A 182 -9.18 13.62 -14.29
N MET A 183 -8.37 13.14 -13.35
CA MET A 183 -8.74 12.04 -12.46
C MET A 183 -9.93 12.42 -11.57
N ILE A 184 -9.92 13.61 -10.95
CA ILE A 184 -11.02 14.08 -10.11
C ILE A 184 -12.31 14.21 -10.94
N GLU A 185 -12.23 14.70 -12.17
CA GLU A 185 -13.39 14.88 -13.06
C GLU A 185 -13.97 13.56 -13.57
N SER A 186 -13.12 12.56 -13.82
CA SER A 186 -13.51 11.35 -14.55
C SER A 186 -13.72 10.13 -13.66
N ASN A 187 -12.91 9.95 -12.61
CA ASN A 187 -13.05 8.79 -11.72
C ASN A 187 -14.40 8.85 -10.97
N ARG A 188 -15.02 7.69 -10.72
CA ARG A 188 -16.33 7.58 -10.05
C ARG A 188 -16.30 6.73 -8.76
N SER A 189 -15.19 6.06 -8.48
CA SER A 189 -15.06 5.16 -7.33
C SER A 189 -14.34 5.80 -6.15
N LEU A 190 -13.38 6.67 -6.42
CA LEU A 190 -12.56 7.35 -5.44
C LEU A 190 -13.44 8.32 -4.65
N LYS A 191 -13.55 8.07 -3.35
CA LYS A 191 -14.30 8.87 -2.39
C LYS A 191 -13.38 9.78 -1.61
N LYS A 192 -12.13 9.37 -1.40
CA LYS A 192 -11.19 10.13 -0.59
C LYS A 192 -9.79 10.11 -1.18
N PHE A 193 -9.22 11.29 -1.32
CA PHE A 193 -7.90 11.48 -1.89
C PHE A 193 -7.11 12.48 -1.05
N TRP A 194 -5.94 12.08 -0.56
CA TRP A 194 -5.07 12.97 0.21
C TRP A 194 -3.71 13.13 -0.45
N MET A 195 -3.23 14.37 -0.47
CA MET A 195 -1.99 14.80 -1.08
C MET A 195 -1.45 16.08 -0.41
N GLU A 196 -1.85 16.35 0.85
CA GLU A 196 -1.21 17.37 1.67
C GLU A 196 0.30 17.13 1.76
N TYR A 197 1.06 18.22 1.89
CA TYR A 197 2.52 18.21 1.95
C TYR A 197 3.22 17.70 0.68
N CYS A 198 2.50 17.56 -0.44
CA CYS A 198 3.10 17.59 -1.78
C CYS A 198 3.48 19.03 -2.18
N SER A 199 4.44 19.18 -3.10
CA SER A 199 5.03 20.45 -3.53
C SER A 199 4.20 21.20 -4.58
N LEU A 200 2.86 21.12 -4.47
CA LEU A 200 1.96 21.95 -5.28
C LEU A 200 1.88 23.35 -4.68
N SER A 201 1.80 24.35 -5.56
CA SER A 201 1.56 25.74 -5.18
C SER A 201 0.19 25.91 -4.50
N TYR A 202 0.05 26.99 -3.73
CA TYR A 202 -1.23 27.32 -3.10
C TYR A 202 -2.36 27.47 -4.13
N GLU A 203 -2.09 28.08 -5.28
CA GLU A 203 -3.06 28.26 -6.36
C GLU A 203 -3.54 26.92 -6.93
N CYS A 204 -2.60 26.02 -7.23
CA CYS A 204 -2.94 24.67 -7.72
C CYS A 204 -3.78 23.90 -6.71
N LYS A 205 -3.39 23.93 -5.42
CA LYS A 205 -4.17 23.31 -4.33
C LYS A 205 -5.56 23.91 -4.22
N ALA A 206 -5.69 25.24 -4.30
CA ALA A 206 -6.99 25.92 -4.26
C ALA A 206 -7.88 25.51 -5.44
N LYS A 207 -7.33 25.41 -6.65
CA LYS A 207 -8.03 24.93 -7.85
C LYS A 207 -8.54 23.49 -7.67
N LEU A 208 -7.71 22.58 -7.18
CA LEU A 208 -8.11 21.19 -6.92
C LEU A 208 -9.20 21.10 -5.84
N ARG A 209 -9.09 21.86 -4.75
CA ARG A 209 -10.13 21.92 -3.70
C ARG A 209 -11.44 22.50 -4.22
N GLN A 210 -11.40 23.51 -5.09
CA GLN A 210 -12.60 24.06 -5.71
C GLN A 210 -13.28 23.02 -6.62
N LEU A 211 -12.49 22.29 -7.41
CA LEU A 211 -12.98 21.20 -8.24
C LEU A 211 -13.60 20.08 -7.39
N ALA A 212 -12.96 19.68 -6.30
CA ALA A 212 -13.48 18.63 -5.41
C ALA A 212 -14.86 18.97 -4.83
N LYS A 213 -15.16 20.25 -4.56
CA LYS A 213 -16.47 20.69 -4.05
C LYS A 213 -17.64 20.41 -5.00
N SER A 214 -17.40 20.29 -6.30
CA SER A 214 -18.46 19.97 -7.27
C SER A 214 -18.81 18.47 -7.29
N LYS A 215 -18.01 17.63 -6.63
CA LYS A 215 -18.15 16.18 -6.64
C LYS A 215 -18.81 15.70 -5.35
N ALA A 216 -20.00 15.13 -5.47
CA ALA A 216 -20.72 14.58 -4.33
C ALA A 216 -19.95 13.40 -3.70
N ASN A 217 -19.93 13.34 -2.37
CA ASN A 217 -19.29 12.28 -1.59
C ASN A 217 -17.78 12.08 -1.89
N PHE A 218 -17.09 13.17 -2.26
CA PHE A 218 -15.66 13.19 -2.49
C PHE A 218 -14.95 14.13 -1.51
N GLU A 219 -13.97 13.60 -0.79
CA GLU A 219 -13.11 14.33 0.14
C GLU A 219 -11.71 14.47 -0.48
N LEU A 220 -11.20 15.70 -0.53
CA LEU A 220 -9.84 16.00 -0.98
C LEU A 220 -9.05 16.71 0.13
N GLY A 221 -7.96 16.09 0.56
CA GLY A 221 -6.88 16.74 1.28
C GLY A 221 -5.78 17.14 0.29
N ALA A 222 -5.57 18.42 0.06
CA ALA A 222 -4.51 18.95 -0.82
C ALA A 222 -3.99 20.25 -0.22
#